data_AF-A0A2E2NWC3-F1
#
_entry.id   AF-A0A2E2NWC3-F1
#
_cell.length_a   1.000
_cell.length_b   1.000
_cell.length_c   1.000
_cell.angle_alpha   90.00
_cell.angle_beta   90.00
_cell.angle_gamma   90.00
#
_symmetry.space_group_name_H-M   'P 1'
#
loop_
_entity.id
_entity.type
_entity.pdbx_description
1 polymer ?
#
loop_
_entity_poly.entity_id
_entity_poly.type
_entity_poly.pdbx_seq_one_letter_code
_entity_poly.pdbx_strand_id
1 'polypeptide(L)'
;MKDIENREDLELLIDRFYKKALKDEVIQHFFTKEVELNWDSHIPLIVDFWESSLLGTGIYRGNPMSAHIALDQNSPMEQKHFDRWLNLWEESVKEHFAGEKADLAVSRAKQIAQLMQFKIGQERKH
;
A
#
# COMPACT_ATOMS: atom_id res chain seq x y z
N MET A 1 3.56 21.78 -6.42
CA MET A 1 2.70 20.77 -5.78
C MET A 1 2.74 21.02 -4.28
N LYS A 2 1.66 20.69 -3.57
CA LYS A 2 1.60 20.81 -2.10
C LYS A 2 2.12 19.53 -1.44
N ASP A 3 2.43 19.58 -0.14
CA ASP A 3 2.75 18.37 0.63
C ASP A 3 1.47 17.65 1.08
N ILE A 4 1.61 16.49 1.71
CA ILE A 4 0.51 15.76 2.34
C ILE A 4 0.28 16.33 3.74
N GLU A 5 -0.87 16.97 3.97
CA GLU A 5 -1.11 17.73 5.20
C GLU A 5 -2.22 17.13 6.07
N ASN A 6 -3.16 16.41 5.46
CA ASN A 6 -4.37 15.95 6.14
C ASN A 6 -4.94 14.66 5.53
N ARG A 7 -6.07 14.22 6.08
CA ARG A 7 -6.77 13.02 5.63
C ARG A 7 -7.30 13.11 4.20
N GLU A 8 -7.81 14.25 3.77
CA GLU A 8 -8.34 14.41 2.40
C GLU A 8 -7.23 14.21 1.35
N ASP A 9 -6.00 14.62 1.67
CA ASP A 9 -4.82 14.37 0.83
C ASP A 9 -4.49 12.89 0.72
N LEU A 10 -4.62 12.16 1.84
CA LEU A 10 -4.42 10.71 1.86
C LEU A 10 -5.53 9.99 1.09
N GLU A 11 -6.79 10.39 1.26
CA GLU A 11 -7.91 9.83 0.50
C GLU A 11 -7.70 10.01 -1.01
N LEU A 12 -7.24 11.19 -1.45
CA LEU A 12 -6.85 11.42 -2.84
C LEU A 12 -5.69 10.50 -3.26
N LEU A 13 -4.61 10.43 -2.48
CA LEU A 13 -3.45 9.59 -2.81
C LEU A 13 -3.86 8.12 -2.97
N ILE A 14 -4.65 7.60 -2.03
CA ILE A 14 -5.13 6.21 -2.02
C ILE A 14 -6.04 5.94 -3.23
N ASP A 15 -7.00 6.83 -3.53
CA ASP A 15 -7.84 6.73 -4.72
C ASP A 15 -6.99 6.65 -6.02
N ARG A 16 -5.98 7.52 -6.15
CA ARG A 16 -5.13 7.56 -7.34
C ARG A 16 -4.27 6.31 -7.48
N PHE A 17 -3.72 5.84 -6.37
CA PHE A 17 -2.97 4.59 -6.33
C PHE A 17 -3.84 3.39 -6.75
N TYR A 18 -5.02 3.21 -6.16
CA TYR A 18 -5.89 2.07 -6.49
C TYR A 18 -6.41 2.12 -7.93
N LYS A 19 -6.69 3.30 -8.48
CA LYS A 19 -7.04 3.45 -9.90
C LYS A 19 -5.96 2.93 -10.85
N LYS A 20 -4.69 3.02 -10.47
CA LYS A 20 -3.56 2.46 -11.22
C LYS A 20 -3.40 0.96 -10.94
N ALA A 21 -3.38 0.56 -9.67
CA ALA A 21 -3.20 -0.82 -9.27
C ALA A 21 -4.27 -1.77 -9.85
N LEU A 22 -5.53 -1.33 -9.90
CA LEU A 22 -6.65 -2.11 -10.45
C LEU A 22 -6.60 -2.31 -11.96
N LYS A 23 -5.78 -1.54 -12.68
CA LYS A 23 -5.60 -1.65 -14.14
C LYS A 23 -4.26 -2.27 -14.50
N ASP A 24 -3.42 -2.56 -13.51
CA ASP A 24 -2.07 -3.00 -13.73
C ASP A 24 -1.99 -4.50 -13.99
N GLU A 25 -1.43 -4.91 -15.12
CA GLU A 25 -1.40 -6.32 -15.53
C GLU A 25 -0.64 -7.23 -14.56
N VAL A 26 0.33 -6.68 -13.83
CA VAL A 26 1.20 -7.45 -12.93
C VAL A 26 0.54 -7.62 -11.55
N ILE A 27 -0.09 -6.58 -11.00
CA ILE A 27 -0.60 -6.62 -9.61
C ILE A 27 -2.12 -6.61 -9.48
N GLN A 28 -2.89 -6.33 -10.54
CA GLN A 28 -4.37 -6.21 -10.43
C GLN A 28 -5.01 -7.45 -9.79
N HIS A 29 -4.47 -8.64 -10.06
CA HIS A 29 -5.09 -9.89 -9.65
C HIS A 29 -5.19 -10.04 -8.13
N PHE A 30 -4.24 -9.46 -7.38
CA PHE A 30 -4.28 -9.40 -5.91
C PHE A 30 -5.45 -8.58 -5.35
N PHE A 31 -6.02 -7.68 -6.15
CA PHE A 31 -7.11 -6.79 -5.75
C PHE A 31 -8.46 -7.15 -6.35
N THR A 32 -8.49 -8.01 -7.38
CA THR A 32 -9.73 -8.33 -8.12
C THR A 32 -10.13 -9.80 -8.09
N LYS A 33 -9.19 -10.71 -7.84
CA LYS A 33 -9.42 -12.16 -7.94
C LYS A 33 -9.15 -12.90 -6.65
N GLU A 34 -8.07 -12.56 -5.97
CA GLU A 34 -7.59 -13.31 -4.80
C GLU A 34 -8.28 -12.89 -3.49
N VAL A 35 -8.94 -11.72 -3.47
CA VAL A 35 -9.63 -11.18 -2.30
C VAL A 35 -10.95 -10.55 -2.72
N GLU A 36 -12.04 -10.94 -2.06
CA GLU A 36 -13.29 -10.18 -2.11
C GLU A 36 -13.15 -8.93 -1.24
N LEU A 37 -12.69 -7.85 -1.85
CA LEU A 37 -12.56 -6.57 -1.17
C LEU A 37 -13.90 -5.84 -1.17
N ASN A 38 -14.45 -5.62 0.02
CA ASN A 38 -15.45 -4.59 0.21
C ASN A 38 -14.75 -3.23 0.17
N TRP A 39 -14.84 -2.54 -0.97
CA TRP A 39 -14.17 -1.27 -1.22
C TRP A 39 -14.58 -0.16 -0.23
N ASP A 40 -15.84 -0.16 0.21
CA ASP A 40 -16.36 0.85 1.14
C ASP A 40 -15.71 0.76 2.52
N SER A 41 -15.25 -0.43 2.93
CA SER A 41 -14.50 -0.61 4.19
C SER A 41 -12.99 -0.68 3.98
N HIS A 42 -12.52 -1.17 2.83
CA HIS A 42 -11.10 -1.31 2.55
C HIS A 42 -10.41 0.04 2.37
N ILE A 43 -10.98 0.96 1.60
CA ILE A 43 -10.34 2.26 1.35
C ILE A 43 -10.16 3.06 2.65
N PRO A 44 -11.17 3.23 3.53
CA PRO A 44 -10.99 3.91 4.81
C PRO A 44 -9.90 3.25 5.69
N LEU A 45 -9.83 1.92 5.73
CA LEU A 45 -8.81 1.20 6.50
C LEU A 45 -7.39 1.51 6.02
N ILE A 46 -7.18 1.62 4.71
CA ILE A 46 -5.87 1.93 4.12
C ILE A 46 -5.52 3.41 4.32
N VAL A 47 -6.52 4.30 4.27
CA VAL A 47 -6.34 5.72 4.63
C VAL A 47 -5.91 5.82 6.09
N ASP A 48 -6.59 5.13 7.02
CA ASP A 48 -6.24 5.13 8.44
C ASP A 48 -4.80 4.65 8.68
N PHE A 49 -4.38 3.62 7.95
CA PHE A 49 -3.01 3.10 7.98
C PHE A 49 -2.00 4.17 7.61
N TRP A 50 -2.19 4.83 6.47
CA TRP A 50 -1.27 5.85 5.99
C TRP A 50 -1.32 7.13 6.82
N GLU A 51 -2.49 7.50 7.34
CA GLU A 51 -2.65 8.63 8.25
C GLU A 51 -1.85 8.40 9.54
N SER A 52 -1.94 7.20 10.11
CA SER A 52 -1.14 6.83 11.28
C SER A 52 0.36 6.81 10.97
N SER A 53 0.73 6.35 9.77
CA SER A 53 2.13 6.17 9.34
C SER A 53 2.83 7.49 9.01
N LEU A 54 2.12 8.45 8.42
CA LEU A 54 2.68 9.71 7.92
C LEU A 54 2.40 10.91 8.82
N LEU A 55 1.21 10.96 9.42
CA LEU A 55 0.76 12.08 10.26
C LEU A 55 0.79 11.75 11.75
N GLY A 56 1.06 10.49 12.13
CA GLY A 56 1.29 10.09 13.52
C GLY A 56 0.03 10.06 14.38
N THR A 57 -1.15 9.93 13.78
CA THR A 57 -2.44 9.97 14.50
C THR A 57 -2.71 8.73 15.36
N GLY A 58 -2.12 7.58 15.02
CA GLY A 58 -2.28 6.33 15.77
C GLY A 58 -3.68 5.71 15.72
N ILE A 59 -4.50 6.08 14.73
CA ILE A 59 -5.88 5.60 14.59
C ILE A 59 -5.95 4.16 14.05
N TYR A 60 -4.96 3.73 13.28
CA TYR A 60 -4.91 2.40 12.70
C TYR A 60 -4.49 1.35 13.74
N ARG A 61 -5.30 0.30 13.87
CA ARG A 61 -5.07 -0.81 14.82
C ARG A 61 -4.98 -2.19 14.17
N GLY A 62 -4.90 -2.24 12.84
CA GLY A 62 -4.84 -3.49 12.10
C GLY A 62 -3.45 -4.13 12.12
N ASN A 63 -3.37 -5.34 11.58
CA ASN A 63 -2.11 -6.04 11.34
C ASN A 63 -1.96 -6.33 9.84
N PRO A 64 -1.31 -5.44 9.07
CA PRO A 64 -1.21 -5.61 7.63
C PRO A 64 -0.39 -6.86 7.28
N MET A 65 0.60 -7.24 8.08
CA MET A 65 1.48 -8.36 7.78
C MET A 65 0.71 -9.69 7.67
N SER A 66 -0.19 -9.97 8.61
CA SER A 66 -0.99 -11.20 8.60
C SER A 66 -1.86 -11.32 7.35
N ALA A 67 -2.44 -10.22 6.88
CA ALA A 67 -3.24 -10.21 5.66
C ALA A 67 -2.40 -10.54 4.41
N HIS A 68 -1.18 -10.00 4.32
CA HIS A 68 -0.30 -10.24 3.17
C HIS A 68 0.29 -11.66 3.21
N ILE A 69 0.59 -12.22 4.38
CA ILE A 69 0.99 -13.63 4.50
C ILE A 69 -0.14 -14.55 4.02
N ALA A 70 -1.38 -14.31 4.44
CA ALA A 70 -2.53 -15.11 4.00
C ALA A 70 -2.76 -15.00 2.48
N LEU A 71 -2.60 -13.80 1.91
CA LEU A 71 -2.68 -13.58 0.47
C LEU A 71 -1.60 -14.37 -0.28
N ASP A 72 -0.38 -14.38 0.25
CA ASP A 72 0.76 -15.11 -0.33
C ASP A 72 0.53 -16.62 -0.44
N GLN A 73 -0.16 -17.20 0.56
CA GLN A 73 -0.49 -18.63 0.58
C GLN A 73 -1.45 -19.01 -0.56
N ASN A 74 -2.31 -18.09 -0.99
CA ASN A 74 -3.24 -18.30 -2.10
C ASN A 74 -2.61 -17.93 -3.45
N SER A 75 -1.89 -16.81 -3.51
CA SER A 75 -1.22 -16.31 -4.70
C SER A 75 0.18 -15.80 -4.35
N PRO A 76 1.25 -16.52 -4.75
CA PRO A 76 2.60 -16.17 -4.35
C PRO A 76 3.03 -14.76 -4.80
N MET A 77 3.41 -13.94 -3.83
CA MET A 77 4.00 -12.63 -4.06
C MET A 77 5.50 -12.74 -4.34
N GLU A 78 5.90 -12.38 -5.55
CA GLU A 78 7.29 -12.32 -5.98
C GLU A 78 7.84 -10.88 -5.91
N GLN A 79 9.16 -10.73 -6.00
CA GLN A 79 9.84 -9.44 -6.04
C GLN A 79 9.21 -8.47 -7.05
N LYS A 80 8.91 -8.97 -8.26
CA LYS A 80 8.31 -8.19 -9.35
C LYS A 80 6.98 -7.54 -8.96
N HIS A 81 6.19 -8.17 -8.08
CA HIS A 81 4.90 -7.63 -7.62
C HIS A 81 5.12 -6.43 -6.68
N PHE A 82 6.06 -6.56 -5.74
CA PHE A 82 6.41 -5.46 -4.84
C PHE A 82 7.05 -4.30 -5.58
N ASP A 83 7.97 -4.57 -6.51
CA ASP A 83 8.62 -3.54 -7.32
C ASP A 83 7.58 -2.76 -8.13
N ARG A 84 6.60 -3.45 -8.71
CA ARG A 84 5.53 -2.81 -9.46
C ARG A 84 4.62 -1.97 -8.56
N TRP A 85 4.22 -2.52 -7.41
CA TRP A 85 3.43 -1.80 -6.42
C TRP A 85 4.14 -0.52 -5.95
N LEU A 86 5.44 -0.59 -5.65
CA LEU A 86 6.25 0.57 -5.25
C LEU A 86 6.37 1.62 -6.35
N ASN A 87 6.52 1.19 -7.61
CA ASN A 87 6.57 2.11 -8.75
C ASN A 87 5.25 2.87 -8.90
N LEU A 88 4.11 2.18 -8.86
CA LEU A 88 2.80 2.82 -8.96
C LEU A 88 2.50 3.74 -7.76
N TRP A 89 2.95 3.35 -6.56
CA TRP A 89 2.86 4.18 -5.37
C TRP A 89 3.68 5.47 -5.53
N GLU A 90 4.95 5.35 -5.91
CA GLU A 90 5.85 6.50 -6.11
C GLU A 90 5.34 7.44 -7.22
N GLU A 91 4.81 6.89 -8.31
CA GLU A 91 4.16 7.65 -9.37
C GLU A 91 2.94 8.43 -8.84
N SER A 92 2.07 7.77 -8.06
CA SER A 92 0.87 8.40 -7.49
C SER A 92 1.21 9.51 -6.50
N VAL A 93 2.26 9.35 -5.70
CA VAL A 93 2.74 10.41 -4.81
C VAL A 93 3.25 11.59 -5.63
N LYS A 94 4.15 11.36 -6.59
CA LYS A 94 4.83 12.43 -7.33
C LYS A 94 3.94 13.19 -8.31
N GLU A 95 2.82 12.61 -8.75
CA GLU A 95 1.85 13.31 -9.59
C GLU A 95 1.03 14.36 -8.85
N HIS A 96 0.86 14.19 -7.53
CA HIS A 96 -0.08 15.00 -6.75
C HIS A 96 0.58 15.79 -5.62
N PHE A 97 1.70 15.30 -5.09
CA PHE A 97 2.33 15.82 -3.89
C PHE A 97 3.84 16.01 -4.05
N ALA A 98 4.37 16.98 -3.30
CA ALA A 98 5.81 17.20 -3.13
C ALA A 98 6.07 17.83 -1.76
N GLY A 99 7.15 17.43 -1.10
CA GLY A 99 7.49 17.88 0.24
C GLY A 99 7.97 16.75 1.12
N GLU A 100 8.16 17.05 2.40
CA GLU A 100 8.72 16.12 3.39
C GLU A 100 7.80 14.89 3.58
N LYS A 101 6.48 15.09 3.64
CA LYS A 101 5.54 13.97 3.83
C LYS A 101 5.38 13.14 2.57
N ALA A 102 5.46 13.74 1.38
CA ALA A 102 5.53 13.00 0.12
C ALA A 102 6.78 12.11 0.05
N ASP A 103 7.96 12.65 0.37
CA ASP A 103 9.22 11.89 0.41
C ASP A 103 9.18 10.79 1.49
N LEU A 104 8.57 11.09 2.64
CA LEU A 104 8.32 10.11 3.69
C LEU A 104 7.39 9.00 3.21
N ALA A 105 6.33 9.30 2.45
CA ALA A 105 5.40 8.30 1.92
C ALA A 105 6.11 7.30 0.99
N VAL A 106 7.02 7.78 0.14
CA VAL A 106 7.80 6.93 -0.77
C VAL A 106 8.81 6.09 0.01
N SER A 107 9.57 6.69 0.92
CA SER A 107 10.57 5.96 1.71
C SER A 107 9.93 4.93 2.65
N ARG A 108 8.80 5.27 3.28
CA ARG A 108 8.05 4.39 4.17
C ARG A 108 7.46 3.19 3.42
N ALA A 109 6.92 3.41 2.22
CA ALA A 109 6.45 2.33 1.35
C ALA A 109 7.56 1.32 1.05
N LYS A 110 8.78 1.80 0.73
CA LYS A 110 9.94 0.94 0.48
C LYS A 110 10.32 0.10 1.71
N GLN A 111 10.33 0.70 2.89
CA GLN A 111 10.59 -0.01 4.14
C GLN A 111 9.54 -1.09 4.45
N ILE A 112 8.26 -0.77 4.25
CA ILE A 112 7.15 -1.72 4.45
C ILE A 112 7.29 -2.89 3.48
N ALA A 113 7.54 -2.62 2.19
CA ALA A 113 7.69 -3.66 1.19
C ALA A 113 8.85 -4.60 1.51
N GLN A 114 10.01 -4.07 1.92
CA GLN A 114 11.16 -4.87 2.34
C GLN A 114 10.83 -5.77 3.55
N LEU A 115 10.15 -5.22 4.55
CA LEU A 115 9.74 -5.99 5.72
C LEU A 115 8.74 -7.10 5.35
N MET A 116 7.77 -6.80 4.48
CA MET A 116 6.79 -7.78 3.99
C MET A 116 7.46 -8.90 3.23
N GLN A 117 8.33 -8.59 2.26
CA GLN A 117 9.10 -9.58 1.51
C GLN A 117 9.89 -10.50 2.44
N PHE A 118 10.58 -9.93 3.43
CA PHE A 118 11.35 -10.69 4.39
C PHE A 118 10.45 -11.64 5.19
N LYS A 119 9.36 -11.13 5.78
CA LYS A 119 8.46 -11.91 6.63
C LYS A 119 7.73 -13.00 5.85
N ILE A 120 7.14 -12.68 4.69
CA ILE A 120 6.51 -13.66 3.81
C ILE A 120 7.51 -14.75 3.41
N GLY A 121 8.74 -14.37 3.07
CA GLY A 121 9.81 -15.32 2.74
C GLY A 121 10.22 -16.23 3.91
N GLN A 122 10.02 -15.82 5.17
CA GLN A 122 10.23 -16.70 6.33
C GLN A 122 9.07 -17.68 6.52
N GLU A 123 7.82 -17.24 6.34
CA GLU A 123 6.63 -18.08 6.48
C GLU A 123 6.60 -19.21 5.45
N ARG A 124 7.05 -18.96 4.22
CA ARG A 124 7.16 -20.02 3.18
C ARG A 124 8.11 -21.16 3.51
N LYS A 125 9.05 -20.95 4.45
CA LYS A 125 10.06 -21.95 4.82
C LYS A 125 9.59 -22.89 5.93
N HIS A 126 8.45 -22.60 6.54
CA HIS A 126 7.77 -23.47 7.50
C HIS A 126 6.77 -24.37 6.79
#